data_AF-A0A4U1CHA6-F1
#
_entry.id   AF-A0A4U1CHA6-F1
#
_cell.length_a   1.000
_cell.length_b   1.000
_cell.length_c   1.000
_cell.angle_alpha   90.00
_cell.angle_beta   90.00
_cell.angle_gamma   90.00
#
_symmetry.space_group_name_H-M   'P 1'
#
loop_
_entity.id
_entity.type
_entity.pdbx_description
1 polymer ?
#
loop_
_entity_poly.entity_id
_entity_poly.type
_entity_poly.pdbx_seq_one_letter_code
_entity_poly.pdbx_strand_id
1 'polypeptide(L)'
;MLLLQGFIFAILVFIAWQDFKFRAVYWWLFVTLLIALTGLKITHSNWQTLVYDLKCNVMFLGVQLLFLTLYFSIKEKKMVNIFHSYFGLGDLFFLLSITTYFSFFNYVVYYLISLFVIILMSIAVHILVKSASAKIPLAGEQALLLMVFMLVDGFVQNVNLTTDLGLINYFSL
;
A
#
# COMPACT_ATOMS: atom_id res chain seq x y z
N MET A 1 17.70 -13.95 -1.02
CA MET A 1 16.24 -13.76 -1.16
C MET A 1 15.56 -13.77 0.21
N LEU A 2 15.67 -14.85 1.01
CA LEU A 2 15.06 -14.92 2.35
C LEU A 2 15.53 -13.81 3.32
N LEU A 3 16.82 -13.45 3.32
CA LEU A 3 17.35 -12.36 4.15
C LEU A 3 16.72 -11.00 3.80
N LEU A 4 16.50 -10.72 2.51
CA LEU A 4 15.88 -9.48 2.05
C LEU A 4 14.39 -9.44 2.43
N GLN A 5 13.67 -10.55 2.28
CA GLN A 5 12.27 -10.67 2.71
C GLN A 5 12.14 -10.49 4.23
N GLY A 6 13.01 -11.12 5.02
CA GLY A 6 13.05 -10.93 6.47
C GLY A 6 13.30 -9.47 6.87
N PHE A 7 14.20 -8.79 6.15
CA PHE A 7 14.44 -7.36 6.34
C PHE A 7 13.21 -6.50 6.00
N ILE A 8 12.53 -6.78 4.89
CA ILE A 8 11.28 -6.10 4.52
C ILE A 8 10.21 -6.31 5.60
N PHE A 9 10.03 -7.54 6.10
CA PHE A 9 9.07 -7.82 7.17
C PHE A 9 9.40 -7.08 8.46
N ALA A 10 10.68 -6.98 8.83
CA ALA A 10 11.09 -6.18 9.97
C ALA A 10 10.73 -4.69 9.78
N ILE A 11 10.93 -4.13 8.59
CA ILE A 11 10.53 -2.75 8.26
C ILE A 11 9.00 -2.59 8.34
N LEU A 12 8.23 -3.51 7.77
CA LEU A 12 6.76 -3.43 7.78
C LEU A 12 6.19 -3.50 9.19
N VAL A 13 6.70 -4.41 10.04
CA VAL A 13 6.33 -4.49 11.45
C VAL A 13 6.70 -3.21 12.19
N PHE A 14 7.87 -2.64 11.90
CA PHE A 14 8.32 -1.40 12.53
C PHE A 14 7.46 -0.19 12.10
N ILE A 15 7.09 -0.09 10.82
CA ILE A 15 6.14 0.91 10.31
C ILE A 15 4.80 0.77 11.01
N ALA A 16 4.24 -0.45 11.07
CA ALA A 16 2.96 -0.70 11.74
C ALA A 16 3.02 -0.33 13.23
N TRP A 17 4.09 -0.70 13.93
CA TRP A 17 4.28 -0.36 15.33
C TRP A 17 4.38 1.16 15.56
N GLN A 18 5.15 1.88 14.72
CA GLN A 18 5.26 3.33 14.81
C GLN A 18 3.94 4.03 14.51
N ASP A 19 3.25 3.61 13.45
CA ASP A 19 1.98 4.20 13.05
C ASP A 19 0.89 3.97 14.11
N PHE A 20 0.85 2.80 14.75
CA PHE A 20 -0.12 2.51 15.81
C PHE A 20 0.19 3.25 17.12
N LYS A 21 1.46 3.32 17.52
CA LYS A 21 1.87 3.90 18.81
C LYS A 21 1.98 5.42 18.77
N PHE A 22 2.61 5.96 17.74
CA PHE A 22 2.97 7.38 17.65
C PHE A 22 2.17 8.15 16.59
N ARG A 23 1.37 7.46 15.76
CA ARG A 23 0.59 8.09 14.67
C ARG A 23 1.47 8.87 13.69
N ALA A 24 2.74 8.49 13.62
CA ALA A 24 3.76 9.09 12.79
C ALA A 24 4.84 8.06 12.52
N VAL A 25 5.34 8.06 11.29
CA VAL A 25 6.40 7.16 10.82
C VAL A 25 7.50 7.99 10.21
N TYR A 26 8.76 7.63 10.46
CA TYR A 26 9.88 8.35 9.88
C TYR A 26 9.94 8.16 8.36
N TRP A 27 10.09 9.26 7.62
CA TRP A 27 10.10 9.25 6.16
C TRP A 27 11.19 8.35 5.53
N TRP A 28 12.35 8.23 6.19
CA TRP A 28 13.46 7.39 5.72
C TRP A 28 13.12 5.89 5.74
N LEU A 29 12.16 5.45 6.56
CA LEU A 29 11.68 4.06 6.53
C LEU A 29 10.98 3.73 5.22
N PHE A 30 10.19 4.67 4.67
CA PHE A 30 9.55 4.49 3.36
C PHE A 30 10.58 4.45 2.23
N VAL A 31 11.60 5.32 2.27
CA VAL A 31 12.70 5.28 1.28
C VAL A 31 13.43 3.94 1.35
N THR A 32 13.69 3.44 2.56
CA THR A 32 14.34 2.14 2.77
C THR A 32 13.45 0.99 2.28
N LEU A 33 12.14 1.04 2.55
CA LEU A 33 11.16 0.08 2.07
C LEU A 33 11.11 0.07 0.53
N LEU A 34 11.07 1.23 -0.10
CA LEU A 34 11.08 1.39 -1.55
C LEU A 34 12.31 0.73 -2.18
N ILE A 35 13.50 1.00 -1.65
CA ILE A 35 14.75 0.39 -2.13
C ILE A 35 14.73 -1.13 -1.95
N ALA A 36 14.29 -1.62 -0.79
CA ALA A 36 14.23 -3.05 -0.50
C ALA A 36 13.23 -3.79 -1.41
N LEU A 37 12.04 -3.21 -1.62
CA LEU A 37 11.00 -3.73 -2.51
C LEU A 37 11.41 -3.74 -3.99
N THR A 38 12.05 -2.65 -4.44
CA THR A 38 12.64 -2.55 -5.79
C THR A 38 13.69 -3.64 -5.99
N GLY A 39 14.61 -3.78 -5.01
CA GLY A 39 15.63 -4.83 -5.02
C GLY A 39 15.03 -6.22 -5.09
N LEU A 40 13.96 -6.49 -4.34
CA LEU A 40 13.26 -7.76 -4.39
C LEU A 40 12.64 -8.00 -5.77
N LYS A 41 11.94 -7.03 -6.35
CA LYS A 41 11.31 -7.17 -7.68
C LYS A 41 12.33 -7.48 -8.77
N ILE A 42 13.49 -6.83 -8.77
CA ILE A 42 14.56 -7.08 -9.76
C ILE A 42 15.05 -8.53 -9.69
N THR A 43 15.04 -9.16 -8.52
CA THR A 43 15.43 -10.58 -8.40
C THR A 43 14.40 -11.56 -8.99
N HIS A 44 13.15 -11.13 -9.17
CA HIS A 44 12.05 -11.95 -9.68
C HIS A 44 11.61 -11.56 -11.10
N SER A 45 11.96 -10.36 -11.57
CA SER A 45 11.44 -9.77 -12.82
C SER A 45 12.48 -8.92 -13.51
N ASN A 46 12.31 -8.70 -14.82
CA ASN A 46 13.22 -7.88 -15.61
C ASN A 46 13.06 -6.38 -15.33
N TRP A 47 14.13 -5.62 -15.56
CA TRP A 47 14.13 -4.16 -15.40
C TRP A 47 13.06 -3.45 -16.22
N GLN A 48 12.80 -3.94 -17.45
CA GLN A 48 11.77 -3.37 -18.33
C GLN A 48 10.37 -3.50 -17.73
N THR A 49 10.05 -4.67 -17.16
CA THR A 49 8.77 -4.93 -16.48
C THR A 49 8.62 -4.03 -15.25
N LEU A 50 9.69 -3.87 -14.46
CA LEU A 50 9.69 -2.98 -13.30
C LEU A 50 9.34 -1.54 -13.69
N VAL A 51 9.98 -0.99 -14.73
CA VAL A 51 9.74 0.40 -15.16
C VAL A 51 8.32 0.57 -15.71
N TYR A 52 7.82 -0.42 -16.46
CA TYR A 52 6.45 -0.42 -16.96
C TYR A 52 5.43 -0.40 -15.82
N ASP A 53 5.55 -1.34 -14.88
CA ASP A 53 4.66 -1.44 -13.73
C ASP A 53 4.72 -0.21 -12.85
N LEU A 54 5.92 0.30 -12.55
CA LEU A 54 6.12 1.51 -11.77
C LEU A 54 5.36 2.69 -12.40
N LYS A 55 5.52 2.88 -13.72
CA LYS A 55 4.85 3.96 -14.46
C LYS A 55 3.34 3.83 -14.36
N CYS A 56 2.80 2.63 -14.59
CA CYS A 56 1.36 2.37 -14.52
C CYS A 56 0.81 2.56 -13.10
N ASN A 57 1.49 2.02 -12.08
CA ASN A 57 1.10 2.12 -10.67
C ASN A 57 1.12 3.57 -10.17
N VAL A 58 2.18 4.32 -10.48
CA VAL A 58 2.30 5.74 -10.11
C VAL A 58 1.25 6.58 -10.84
N MET A 59 0.99 6.31 -12.12
CA MET A 59 -0.06 7.01 -12.87
C MET A 59 -1.44 6.74 -12.27
N PHE A 60 -1.75 5.49 -11.93
CA PHE A 60 -2.99 5.13 -11.26
C PHE A 60 -3.14 5.82 -9.90
N LEU A 61 -2.09 5.80 -9.07
CA LEU A 61 -2.09 6.50 -7.78
C LEU A 61 -2.28 8.02 -7.96
N GLY A 62 -1.62 8.61 -8.95
CA GLY A 62 -1.76 10.04 -9.29
C GLY A 62 -3.17 10.40 -9.71
N VAL A 63 -3.81 9.58 -10.55
CA VAL A 63 -5.21 9.75 -10.95
C VAL A 63 -6.14 9.66 -9.73
N GLN A 64 -5.91 8.69 -8.85
CA GLN A 64 -6.70 8.51 -7.63
C GLN A 64 -6.61 9.72 -6.70
N LEU A 65 -5.40 10.24 -6.48
CA LEU A 65 -5.17 11.44 -5.66
C LEU A 65 -5.79 12.69 -6.30
N LEU A 66 -5.75 12.80 -7.63
CA LEU A 66 -6.39 13.87 -8.38
C LEU A 66 -7.91 13.83 -8.19
N PHE A 67 -8.55 12.67 -8.36
CA PHE A 67 -9.99 12.53 -8.12
C PHE A 67 -10.37 12.84 -6.68
N LEU A 68 -9.58 12.38 -5.71
CA LEU A 68 -9.81 12.66 -4.29
C LEU A 68 -9.69 14.17 -3.99
N THR A 69 -8.67 14.82 -4.54
CA THR A 69 -8.46 16.27 -4.42
C THR A 69 -9.59 17.07 -5.05
N LEU A 70 -10.02 16.69 -6.26
CA LEU A 70 -11.15 17.34 -6.94
C LEU A 70 -12.45 17.15 -6.14
N TYR A 71 -12.72 15.94 -5.66
CA TYR A 71 -13.91 15.64 -4.87
C TYR A 71 -14.01 16.53 -3.63
N PHE A 72 -12.94 16.58 -2.82
CA PHE A 72 -12.91 17.45 -1.64
C PHE A 72 -12.95 18.93 -2.00
N SER A 73 -12.29 19.34 -3.08
CA SER A 73 -12.29 20.74 -3.50
C SER A 73 -13.68 21.21 -3.94
N ILE A 74 -14.43 20.35 -4.64
CA ILE A 74 -15.83 20.63 -5.00
C ILE A 74 -16.72 20.65 -3.75
N LYS A 75 -16.54 19.68 -2.85
CA LYS A 75 -17.35 19.57 -1.62
C LYS A 75 -17.16 20.76 -0.68
N GLU A 76 -15.93 21.20 -0.49
CA GLU A 76 -15.56 22.33 0.39
C GLU A 76 -15.62 23.69 -0.32
N LYS A 77 -15.91 23.71 -1.63
CA LYS A 77 -15.94 24.90 -2.51
C LYS A 77 -14.67 25.74 -2.48
N LYS A 78 -13.53 25.14 -2.14
CA LYS A 78 -12.20 25.75 -2.06
C LYS A 78 -11.18 24.75 -2.57
N MET A 79 -10.06 25.22 -3.12
CA MET A 79 -8.94 24.31 -3.39
C MET A 79 -8.40 23.79 -2.05
N VAL A 80 -8.66 22.52 -1.75
CA VAL A 80 -8.23 21.89 -0.50
C VAL A 80 -6.98 21.08 -0.78
N ASN A 81 -5.90 21.39 -0.06
CA ASN A 81 -4.74 20.52 -0.04
C ASN A 81 -5.05 19.30 0.84
N ILE A 82 -5.32 18.15 0.20
CA ILE A 82 -5.70 16.92 0.89
C ILE A 82 -4.62 16.44 1.87
N PHE A 83 -3.35 16.72 1.60
CA PHE A 83 -2.21 16.28 2.43
C PHE A 83 -2.09 17.02 3.76
N HIS A 84 -2.77 18.16 3.92
CA HIS A 84 -2.69 18.96 5.13
C HIS A 84 -3.81 18.65 6.14
N SER A 85 -4.92 18.08 5.67
CA SER A 85 -6.16 17.94 6.45
C SER A 85 -6.71 16.52 6.50
N TYR A 86 -6.64 15.76 5.39
CA TYR A 86 -7.38 14.50 5.23
C TYR A 86 -6.49 13.29 4.94
N PHE A 87 -5.34 13.48 4.33
CA PHE A 87 -4.46 12.41 3.87
C PHE A 87 -3.06 12.56 4.49
N GLY A 88 -2.56 11.53 5.16
CA GLY A 88 -1.23 11.55 5.74
C GLY A 88 -0.15 11.48 4.67
N LEU A 89 0.90 12.30 4.78
CA LEU A 89 2.08 12.15 3.92
C LEU A 89 2.72 10.76 4.07
N GLY A 90 2.65 10.15 5.26
CA GLY A 90 3.12 8.79 5.50
C GLY A 90 2.37 7.75 4.65
N ASP A 91 1.05 7.88 4.53
CA ASP A 91 0.22 7.00 3.71
C ASP A 91 0.60 7.11 2.23
N LEU A 92 0.86 8.33 1.75
CA LEU A 92 1.33 8.57 0.38
C LEU A 92 2.67 7.87 0.14
N PHE A 93 3.64 8.06 1.04
CA PHE A 93 4.97 7.48 0.90
C PHE A 93 4.93 5.96 0.98
N PHE A 94 4.06 5.38 1.81
CA PHE A 94 3.85 3.95 1.85
C PHE A 94 3.30 3.44 0.51
N LEU A 95 2.20 4.03 0.01
CA LEU A 95 1.60 3.66 -1.27
C LEU A 95 2.60 3.81 -2.43
N LEU A 96 3.39 4.89 -2.45
CA LEU A 96 4.47 5.06 -3.42
C LEU A 96 5.53 3.97 -3.32
N SER A 97 5.93 3.58 -2.11
CA SER A 97 6.95 2.55 -1.91
C SER A 97 6.53 1.22 -2.54
N ILE A 98 5.27 0.82 -2.32
CA ILE A 98 4.76 -0.46 -2.82
C ILE A 98 4.50 -0.47 -4.33
N THR A 99 4.40 0.69 -5.01
CA THR A 99 4.30 0.75 -6.48
C THR A 99 5.48 0.07 -7.19
N THR A 100 6.64 0.00 -6.54
CA THR A 100 7.86 -0.61 -7.08
C THR A 100 7.87 -2.13 -7.02
N TYR A 101 6.96 -2.74 -6.25
CA TYR A 101 6.92 -4.19 -6.02
C TYR A 101 5.84 -4.89 -6.87
N PHE A 102 4.62 -4.38 -6.83
CA PHE A 102 3.49 -5.02 -7.49
C PHE A 102 3.52 -4.86 -9.01
N SER A 103 2.95 -5.82 -9.73
CA SER A 103 2.47 -5.59 -11.10
C SER A 103 1.20 -4.73 -11.09
N PHE A 104 0.82 -4.19 -12.25
CA PHE A 104 -0.27 -3.22 -12.31
C PHE A 104 -1.61 -3.73 -11.75
N PHE A 105 -2.08 -4.90 -12.18
CA PHE A 105 -3.37 -5.41 -11.72
C PHE A 105 -3.31 -5.81 -10.25
N ASN A 106 -2.22 -6.44 -9.81
CA ASN A 106 -2.01 -6.78 -8.41
C ASN A 106 -1.99 -5.53 -7.51
N TYR A 107 -1.40 -4.43 -7.96
CA TYR A 107 -1.40 -3.16 -7.23
C TYR A 107 -2.82 -2.62 -7.06
N VAL A 108 -3.63 -2.62 -8.12
CA VAL A 108 -5.03 -2.18 -8.07
C VAL A 108 -5.85 -3.06 -7.13
N VAL A 109 -5.71 -4.38 -7.24
CA VAL A 109 -6.42 -5.34 -6.38
C VAL A 109 -6.01 -5.16 -4.91
N TYR A 110 -4.71 -5.06 -4.63
CA TYR A 110 -4.20 -4.79 -3.29
C TYR A 110 -4.73 -3.46 -2.72
N TYR A 111 -4.71 -2.40 -3.52
CA TYR A 111 -5.21 -1.08 -3.10
C TYR A 111 -6.69 -1.14 -2.73
N LEU A 112 -7.53 -1.77 -3.56
CA LEU A 112 -8.97 -1.90 -3.31
C LEU A 112 -9.28 -2.80 -2.09
N ILE A 113 -8.65 -3.99 -2.02
CA ILE A 113 -8.86 -4.91 -0.90
C ILE A 113 -8.39 -4.28 0.40
N SER A 114 -7.22 -3.63 0.41
CA SER A 114 -6.69 -3.03 1.62
C SER A 114 -7.60 -1.93 2.14
N LEU A 115 -8.07 -1.01 1.28
CA LEU A 115 -9.03 0.01 1.70
C LEU A 115 -10.33 -0.59 2.22
N PHE A 116 -10.86 -1.61 1.53
CA PHE A 116 -12.09 -2.27 1.95
C PHE A 116 -11.95 -2.93 3.33
N VAL A 117 -10.87 -3.67 3.54
CA VAL A 117 -10.57 -4.32 4.83
C VAL A 117 -10.39 -3.28 5.94
N ILE A 118 -9.68 -2.20 5.69
CA ILE A 118 -9.45 -1.13 6.67
C ILE A 118 -10.76 -0.43 7.05
N ILE A 119 -11.64 -0.17 6.09
CA ILE A 119 -12.97 0.39 6.37
C ILE A 119 -13.78 -0.57 7.25
N LEU A 120 -13.78 -1.87 6.95
CA LEU A 120 -14.47 -2.87 7.77
C LEU A 120 -13.90 -2.96 9.18
N MET A 121 -12.57 -2.98 9.33
CA MET A 121 -11.91 -2.98 10.63
C MET A 121 -12.25 -1.72 11.41
N SER A 122 -12.19 -0.55 10.77
CA SER A 122 -12.55 0.72 11.40
C SER A 122 -14.00 0.75 11.89
N ILE A 123 -14.94 0.22 11.09
CA ILE A 123 -16.36 0.14 11.50
C ILE A 123 -16.50 -0.80 12.70
N ALA A 124 -15.88 -1.98 12.65
CA ALA A 124 -15.91 -2.96 13.75
C ALA A 124 -15.35 -2.36 15.05
N VAL A 125 -14.21 -1.69 14.99
CA VAL A 125 -13.60 -1.00 16.14
C VAL A 125 -14.51 0.10 16.66
N HIS A 126 -15.12 0.90 15.79
CA HIS A 126 -16.01 1.98 16.21
C HIS A 126 -17.25 1.46 16.96
N ILE A 127 -17.84 0.35 16.48
CA ILE A 127 -18.97 -0.31 17.15
C ILE A 127 -18.57 -0.86 18.52
N LEU A 128 -17.38 -1.47 18.63
CA LEU A 128 -16.92 -2.14 19.86
C LEU A 128 -16.39 -1.17 20.92
N VAL A 129 -15.66 -0.13 20.52
CA VAL A 129 -14.89 0.72 21.43
C VAL A 129 -15.62 2.03 21.77
N LYS A 130 -16.71 2.39 21.06
CA LYS A 130 -17.50 3.63 21.25
C LYS A 130 -16.66 4.91 21.40
N SER A 131 -15.42 4.91 20.90
CA SER A 131 -14.53 6.06 20.94
C SER A 131 -14.53 6.74 19.59
N ALA A 132 -14.92 8.02 19.58
CA ALA A 132 -15.21 8.80 18.38
C ALA A 132 -13.99 9.56 17.80
N SER A 133 -12.81 9.49 18.42
CA SER A 133 -11.71 10.41 18.09
C SER A 133 -10.39 9.76 17.65
N ALA A 134 -10.31 8.44 17.53
CA ALA A 134 -9.08 7.79 17.09
C ALA A 134 -8.92 7.92 15.56
N LYS A 135 -7.92 8.69 15.11
CA LYS A 135 -7.45 8.67 13.72
C LYS A 135 -7.09 7.23 13.33
N ILE A 136 -7.50 6.78 12.14
CA ILE A 136 -7.21 5.43 11.63
C ILE A 136 -5.75 5.40 11.14
N PRO A 137 -4.92 4.44 11.60
CA PRO A 137 -3.53 4.29 11.15
C PRO A 137 -3.47 3.53 9.81
N LEU A 138 -3.73 4.25 8.72
CA LEU A 138 -3.87 3.64 7.40
C LEU A 138 -2.56 2.97 6.94
N ALA A 139 -1.43 3.68 6.98
CA ALA A 139 -0.12 3.12 6.59
C ALA A 139 0.26 1.87 7.41
N GLY A 140 -0.02 1.85 8.71
CA GLY A 140 0.27 0.71 9.57
C GLY A 140 -0.58 -0.51 9.26
N GLU A 141 -1.89 -0.32 9.06
CA GLU A 141 -2.79 -1.41 8.67
C GLU A 141 -2.47 -1.94 7.27
N GLN A 142 -2.17 -1.05 6.31
CA GLN A 142 -1.70 -1.47 4.99
C GLN A 142 -0.34 -2.18 5.06
N ALA A 143 0.60 -1.76 5.90
CA ALA A 143 1.88 -2.45 6.06
C ALA A 143 1.70 -3.91 6.54
N LEU A 144 0.78 -4.15 7.47
CA LEU A 144 0.45 -5.50 7.93
C LEU A 144 -0.24 -6.32 6.83
N LEU A 145 -1.16 -5.72 6.07
CA LEU A 145 -1.80 -6.39 4.94
C LEU A 145 -0.80 -6.74 3.84
N LEU A 146 0.15 -5.86 3.53
CA LEU A 146 1.22 -6.16 2.59
C LEU A 146 2.04 -7.38 3.04
N MET A 147 2.39 -7.44 4.33
CA MET A 147 3.10 -8.59 4.89
C MET A 147 2.30 -9.88 4.69
N VAL A 148 0.99 -9.87 4.94
CA VAL A 148 0.12 -11.04 4.70
C VAL A 148 0.11 -11.43 3.22
N PHE A 149 -0.02 -10.49 2.30
CA PHE A 149 0.01 -10.76 0.87
C PHE A 149 1.35 -11.38 0.44
N MET A 150 2.47 -10.84 0.92
CA MET A 150 3.81 -11.39 0.64
C MET A 150 4.01 -12.80 1.22
N LEU A 151 3.41 -13.10 2.37
CA LEU A 151 3.42 -14.46 2.92
C LEU A 151 2.60 -15.41 2.04
N VAL A 152 1.40 -15.01 1.60
CA VAL A 152 0.55 -15.82 0.71
C VAL A 152 1.26 -16.10 -0.61
N ASP A 153 1.91 -15.10 -1.20
CA ASP A 153 2.75 -15.24 -2.40
C ASP A 153 3.85 -16.30 -2.22
N GLY A 154 4.51 -16.31 -1.05
CA GLY A 154 5.55 -17.29 -0.74
C GLY A 154 5.06 -18.73 -0.51
N PHE A 155 3.81 -18.91 -0.08
CA PHE A 155 3.24 -20.24 0.22
C PHE A 155 2.35 -20.80 -0.90
N VAL A 156 1.73 -19.95 -1.71
CA VAL A 156 0.76 -20.35 -2.74
C VAL A 156 1.40 -20.24 -4.13
N GLN A 157 1.76 -21.38 -4.71
CA GLN A 157 2.52 -21.46 -5.98
C GLN A 157 1.85 -20.77 -7.19
N ASN A 158 0.54 -20.55 -7.14
CA ASN A 158 -0.23 -19.92 -8.24
C ASN A 158 -0.42 -18.40 -8.06
N VAL A 159 -0.03 -17.85 -6.91
CA VAL A 159 -0.07 -16.41 -6.66
C VAL A 159 1.32 -15.85 -6.94
N ASN A 160 1.38 -14.81 -7.76
CA ASN A 160 2.61 -14.05 -7.99
C ASN A 160 2.28 -12.57 -7.96
N LEU A 161 2.73 -11.85 -6.93
CA LEU A 161 2.44 -10.41 -6.78
C LEU A 161 3.20 -9.52 -7.76
N THR A 162 4.29 -10.03 -8.34
CA THR A 162 5.16 -9.30 -9.27
C THR A 162 4.76 -9.47 -10.73
N THR A 163 3.83 -10.36 -11.05
CA THR A 163 3.35 -10.62 -12.41
C THR A 163 1.83 -10.75 -12.44
N ASP A 164 1.20 -10.29 -13.51
CA ASP A 164 -0.26 -10.35 -13.64
C ASP A 164 -0.78 -11.75 -14.05
N LEU A 165 0.11 -12.69 -14.35
CA LEU A 165 -0.22 -14.03 -14.86
C LEU A 165 -1.15 -14.81 -13.93
N GLY A 166 -0.94 -14.73 -12.61
CA GLY A 166 -1.78 -15.43 -11.63
C GLY A 166 -3.23 -14.94 -11.63
N LEU A 167 -3.44 -13.62 -11.68
CA LEU A 167 -4.78 -13.03 -11.74
C LEU A 167 -5.45 -13.25 -13.09
N ILE A 168 -4.72 -13.05 -14.20
CA ILE A 168 -5.28 -13.21 -15.54
C ILE A 168 -5.75 -14.65 -15.75
N ASN A 169 -4.97 -15.65 -15.32
CA ASN A 169 -5.36 -17.06 -15.41
C ASN A 169 -6.58 -17.41 -14.54
N TYR A 170 -6.79 -16.69 -13.42
CA TYR A 170 -7.97 -16.90 -12.58
C TYR A 170 -9.25 -16.32 -13.19
N PHE A 171 -9.15 -15.19 -13.91
CA PHE A 171 -10.29 -14.54 -14.57
C PHE A 171 -10.57 -15.06 -15.99
N SER A 172 -9.65 -15.83 -16.60
CA SER A 172 -9.81 -16.40 -17.94
C SER A 172 -10.37 -17.84 -17.96
N LEU A 173 -10.81 -18.35 -16.81
CA LEU A 173 -11.56 -19.59 -16.61
C LEU A 173 -13.08 -19.33 -16.63
#